data_AF-A0A348MJQ5-F1
#
_entry.id   AF-A0A348MJQ5-F1
#
_cell.length_a   1.000
_cell.length_b   1.000
_cell.length_c   1.000
_cell.angle_alpha   90.00
_cell.angle_beta   90.00
_cell.angle_gamma   90.00
#
_symmetry.space_group_name_H-M   'P 1'
#
loop_
_entity.id
_entity.type
_entity.pdbx_description
1 polymer ?
#
loop_
_entity_poly.entity_id
_entity_poly.type
_entity_poly.pdbx_seq_one_letter_code
_entity_poly.pdbx_strand_id
1 'polypeptide(L)'
;MSKNYLKRRKSFENGFVFQNTLNKFLDEKIFEEDEEIFICFEGIFFNHKNLRIENSVNDDFSLLKKLFFESKKSFPSKIYGNYTGIVYDKNKKEVYLFTPHNGTKTLFYFFDKENKILIFDNSLKYVIDLMRENGYKVELDDEGTYCLVTVGYMIGERTLIKNVKKLKPATIFKFDGGSLSYENFFKISSYPSRKIDENVIIEELDNLFVEAFKTEYDKDLK
;
A
#
# COMPACT_ATOMS: atom_id res chain seq x y z
N MET A 1 -3.28 26.17 11.51
CA MET A 1 -2.49 25.28 12.39
C MET A 1 -1.53 24.49 11.53
N SER A 2 -0.22 24.75 11.60
CA SER A 2 0.76 23.92 10.88
C SER A 2 0.72 22.52 11.48
N LYS A 3 0.20 21.55 10.73
CA LYS A 3 0.29 20.15 11.14
C LYS A 3 1.78 19.80 11.22
N ASN A 4 2.23 19.30 12.36
CA ASN A 4 3.63 18.94 12.58
C ASN A 4 3.90 17.63 11.81
N TYR A 5 4.42 17.76 10.59
CA TYR A 5 4.75 16.64 9.73
C TYR A 5 6.20 16.20 9.95
N LEU A 6 6.41 14.91 10.13
CA LEU A 6 7.72 14.28 10.07
C LEU A 6 8.06 13.99 8.60
N LYS A 7 9.19 14.50 8.14
CA LYS A 7 9.72 14.26 6.79
C LYS A 7 10.96 13.40 6.88
N ARG A 8 10.94 12.23 6.22
CA ARG A 8 12.06 11.29 6.11
C ARG A 8 12.41 11.10 4.64
N ARG A 9 13.69 10.92 4.31
CA ARG A 9 14.16 10.64 2.94
C ARG A 9 15.29 9.63 3.00
N LYS A 10 15.24 8.65 2.10
CA LYS A 10 16.30 7.69 1.84
C LYS A 10 16.67 7.73 0.37
N SER A 11 17.96 7.91 0.08
CA SER A 11 18.50 7.83 -1.27
C SER A 11 19.15 6.47 -1.51
N PHE A 12 19.05 5.99 -2.74
CA PHE A 12 19.67 4.79 -3.27
C PHE A 12 20.50 5.18 -4.51
N GLU A 13 21.30 4.27 -5.04
CA GLU A 13 22.10 4.47 -6.26
C GLU A 13 21.25 4.99 -7.43
N ASN A 14 20.04 4.44 -7.61
CA ASN A 14 19.19 4.70 -8.77
C ASN A 14 17.85 5.39 -8.44
N GLY A 15 17.75 6.07 -7.29
CA GLY A 15 16.51 6.74 -6.91
C GLY A 15 16.42 7.11 -5.44
N PHE A 16 15.23 7.47 -4.99
CA PHE A 16 14.98 7.81 -3.59
C PHE A 16 13.54 7.49 -3.19
N VAL A 17 13.33 7.33 -1.89
CA VAL A 17 12.02 7.24 -1.25
C VAL A 17 11.95 8.34 -0.20
N PHE A 18 10.82 9.02 -0.11
CA PHE A 18 10.53 9.92 1.00
C PHE A 18 9.21 9.54 1.66
N GLN A 19 9.07 9.96 2.91
CA GLN A 19 7.84 9.81 3.66
C GLN A 19 7.53 11.15 4.32
N ASN A 20 6.33 11.67 4.06
CA ASN A 20 5.82 12.87 4.67
C ASN A 20 4.59 12.48 5.50
N THR A 21 4.77 12.33 6.81
CA THR A 21 3.75 11.71 7.67
C THR A 21 3.40 12.58 8.86
N LEU A 22 2.17 12.47 9.35
CA LEU A 22 1.75 13.11 10.58
C LEU A 22 2.50 12.51 11.77
N ASN A 23 2.83 13.35 12.75
CA ASN A 23 3.35 12.92 14.05
C ASN A 23 2.24 12.30 14.93
N LYS A 24 1.58 11.25 14.42
CA LYS A 24 0.58 10.41 15.10
C LYS A 24 0.84 8.96 14.68
N PHE A 25 0.71 8.00 15.60
CA PHE A 25 0.96 6.57 15.35
C PHE A 25 2.36 6.30 14.75
N LEU A 26 3.40 7.00 15.22
CA LEU A 26 4.75 6.86 14.65
C LEU A 26 5.33 5.46 14.86
N ASP A 27 5.01 4.80 15.98
CA ASP A 27 5.49 3.44 16.30
C ASP A 27 5.00 2.37 15.30
N GLU A 28 4.00 2.70 14.48
CA GLU A 28 3.41 1.81 13.49
C GLU A 28 3.82 2.18 12.05
N LYS A 29 4.62 3.25 11.91
CA LYS A 29 5.11 3.77 10.64
C LYS A 29 6.60 3.52 10.50
N ILE A 30 6.91 2.54 9.69
CA ILE A 30 8.28 2.07 9.49
C ILE A 30 8.95 2.91 8.40
N PHE A 31 10.19 3.29 8.64
CA PHE A 31 11.09 3.91 7.65
C PHE A 31 12.52 3.51 8.00
N GLU A 32 12.82 2.24 7.80
CA GLU A 32 13.97 1.55 8.39
C GLU A 32 14.66 0.65 7.35
N GLU A 33 15.92 0.30 7.61
CA GLU A 33 16.72 -0.58 6.76
C GLU A 33 17.74 -1.38 7.56
N ASP A 34 18.18 -2.48 6.96
CA ASP A 34 19.37 -3.22 7.35
C ASP A 34 20.24 -3.51 6.12
N GLU A 35 21.18 -4.45 6.18
CA GLU A 35 22.04 -4.77 5.04
C GLU A 35 21.27 -5.34 3.83
N GLU A 36 20.12 -5.97 4.04
CA GLU A 36 19.40 -6.73 3.01
C GLU A 36 18.26 -5.94 2.38
N ILE A 37 17.52 -5.14 3.17
CA ILE A 37 16.33 -4.44 2.69
C ILE A 37 16.15 -3.05 3.30
N PHE A 38 15.35 -2.23 2.63
CA PHE A 38 14.71 -1.04 3.19
C PHE A 38 13.20 -1.21 3.14
N ILE A 39 12.51 -0.81 4.21
CA ILE A 39 11.04 -0.82 4.29
C ILE A 39 10.55 0.58 4.65
N CYS A 40 9.59 1.08 3.88
CA CYS A 40 8.74 2.18 4.29
C CYS A 40 7.28 1.70 4.33
N PHE A 41 6.67 1.78 5.50
CA PHE A 41 5.27 1.44 5.75
C PHE A 41 4.55 2.68 6.27
N GLU A 42 3.53 3.13 5.55
CA GLU A 42 2.78 4.34 5.87
C GLU A 42 1.31 4.02 6.14
N GLY A 43 0.94 3.98 7.41
CA GLY A 43 -0.42 3.68 7.83
C GLY A 43 -0.50 3.11 9.23
N ILE A 44 -1.56 2.34 9.45
CA ILE A 44 -1.85 1.65 10.70
C ILE A 44 -1.81 0.15 10.44
N PHE A 45 -1.08 -0.58 11.28
CA PHE A 45 -0.94 -2.04 11.22
C PHE A 45 -1.69 -2.64 12.42
N PHE A 46 -2.92 -3.09 12.18
CA PHE A 46 -3.85 -3.46 13.25
C PHE A 46 -3.41 -4.73 13.99
N ASN A 47 -3.16 -5.83 13.27
CA ASN A 47 -2.83 -7.13 13.85
C ASN A 47 -1.32 -7.34 14.12
N HIS A 48 -0.51 -6.27 14.10
CA HIS A 48 0.96 -6.37 14.21
C HIS A 48 1.44 -7.10 15.47
N LYS A 49 0.83 -6.85 16.64
CA LYS A 49 1.22 -7.49 17.91
C LYS A 49 1.06 -9.01 17.86
N ASN A 50 -0.09 -9.49 17.36
CA ASN A 50 -0.39 -10.91 17.26
C ASN A 50 0.60 -11.57 16.29
N LEU A 51 0.81 -10.95 15.12
CA LEU A 51 1.78 -11.43 14.15
C LEU A 51 3.22 -11.46 14.69
N ARG A 52 3.64 -10.47 15.50
CA ARG A 52 4.95 -10.49 16.14
C ARG A 52 5.13 -11.69 17.06
N ILE A 53 4.11 -12.00 17.87
CA ILE A 53 4.10 -13.16 18.77
C ILE A 53 4.16 -14.46 17.95
N GLU A 54 3.28 -14.62 16.96
CA GLU A 54 3.23 -15.80 16.09
C GLU A 54 4.54 -16.05 15.32
N ASN A 55 5.26 -14.98 14.99
CA ASN A 55 6.51 -15.05 14.23
C ASN A 55 7.76 -14.98 15.11
N SER A 56 7.62 -14.91 16.43
CA SER A 56 8.74 -14.79 17.39
C SER A 56 9.70 -13.64 17.07
N VAL A 57 9.17 -12.46 16.75
CA VAL A 57 9.94 -11.23 16.46
C VAL A 57 9.53 -10.10 17.41
N ASN A 58 10.45 -9.16 17.66
CA ASN A 58 10.25 -8.14 18.70
C ASN A 58 9.70 -6.81 18.17
N ASP A 59 9.91 -6.51 16.89
CA ASP A 59 9.56 -5.23 16.25
C ASP A 59 8.92 -5.43 14.87
N ASP A 60 8.27 -4.37 14.35
CA ASP A 60 7.52 -4.45 13.11
C ASP A 60 8.39 -4.46 11.85
N PHE A 61 9.60 -3.90 11.91
CA PHE A 61 10.55 -3.98 10.79
C PHE A 61 10.98 -5.43 10.58
N SER A 62 11.42 -6.11 11.65
CA SER A 62 11.77 -7.53 11.66
C SER A 62 10.59 -8.41 11.22
N LEU A 63 9.37 -8.08 11.64
CA LEU A 63 8.16 -8.78 11.21
C LEU A 63 7.95 -8.65 9.70
N LEU A 64 7.91 -7.43 9.15
CA LEU A 64 7.68 -7.21 7.73
C LEU A 64 8.81 -7.82 6.89
N LYS A 65 10.07 -7.73 7.35
CA LYS A 65 11.22 -8.40 6.72
C LYS A 65 10.99 -9.90 6.61
N LYS A 66 10.65 -10.55 7.73
CA LYS A 66 10.40 -12.00 7.78
C LYS A 66 9.26 -12.39 6.84
N LEU A 67 8.12 -11.72 6.93
CA LEU A 67 6.97 -12.00 6.07
C LEU A 67 7.29 -11.80 4.58
N PHE A 68 8.03 -10.74 4.24
CA PHE A 68 8.47 -10.48 2.86
C PHE A 68 9.34 -11.61 2.31
N PHE A 69 10.32 -12.09 3.07
CA PHE A 69 11.18 -13.18 2.63
C PHE A 69 10.49 -14.54 2.62
N GLU A 70 9.48 -14.76 3.46
CA GLU A 70 8.61 -15.96 3.38
C GLU A 70 7.80 -15.99 2.08
N SER A 71 7.20 -14.86 1.68
CA SER A 71 6.44 -14.77 0.43
C SER A 71 6.44 -13.36 -0.17
N LYS A 72 7.42 -13.07 -1.03
CA LYS A 72 7.53 -11.75 -1.69
C LYS A 72 6.31 -11.33 -2.48
N LYS A 73 5.50 -12.29 -2.96
CA LYS A 73 4.35 -12.04 -3.83
C LYS A 73 3.02 -11.92 -3.09
N SER A 74 2.96 -12.31 -1.82
CA SER A 74 1.69 -12.36 -1.10
C SER A 74 1.79 -12.01 0.38
N PHE A 75 2.96 -11.68 0.92
CA PHE A 75 3.10 -11.31 2.33
C PHE A 75 2.09 -10.27 2.84
N PRO A 76 1.63 -9.28 2.05
CA PRO A 76 0.65 -8.32 2.57
C PRO A 76 -0.70 -8.96 2.86
N SER A 77 -0.97 -10.19 2.38
CA SER A 77 -2.20 -10.92 2.67
C SER A 77 -2.37 -11.28 4.16
N LYS A 78 -1.29 -11.21 4.94
CA LYS A 78 -1.29 -11.43 6.39
C LYS A 78 -1.54 -10.14 7.18
N ILE A 79 -1.47 -8.97 6.52
CA ILE A 79 -1.48 -7.66 7.17
C ILE A 79 -2.92 -7.11 7.19
N TYR A 80 -3.49 -6.97 8.38
CA TYR A 80 -4.74 -6.26 8.57
C TYR A 80 -4.44 -4.81 8.97
N GLY A 81 -4.97 -3.84 8.22
CA GLY A 81 -4.57 -2.46 8.40
C GLY A 81 -5.08 -1.50 7.33
N ASN A 82 -4.81 -0.22 7.56
CA ASN A 82 -4.99 0.84 6.59
C ASN A 82 -3.63 1.46 6.25
N TYR A 83 -3.01 0.97 5.18
CA TYR A 83 -1.60 1.24 4.88
C TYR A 83 -1.31 1.32 3.38
N THR A 84 -0.15 1.86 3.06
CA THR A 84 0.60 1.61 1.83
C THR A 84 2.03 1.33 2.22
N GLY A 85 2.75 0.55 1.44
CA GLY A 85 4.17 0.36 1.71
C GLY A 85 5.02 0.08 0.49
N ILE A 86 6.32 0.19 0.73
CA ILE A 86 7.39 -0.13 -0.19
C ILE A 86 8.43 -0.99 0.53
N VAL A 87 8.87 -2.05 -0.13
CA VAL A 87 10.11 -2.77 0.19
C VAL A 87 11.08 -2.56 -0.96
N TYR A 88 12.30 -2.14 -0.64
CA TYR A 88 13.43 -2.19 -1.55
C TYR A 88 14.35 -3.34 -1.14
N ASP A 89 14.40 -4.38 -1.98
CA ASP A 89 15.30 -5.51 -1.82
C ASP A 89 16.67 -5.13 -2.36
N LYS A 90 17.64 -4.92 -1.46
CA LYS A 90 19.00 -4.44 -1.83
C LYS A 90 19.80 -5.51 -2.54
N ASN A 91 19.58 -6.77 -2.19
CA ASN A 91 20.26 -7.91 -2.79
C ASN A 91 19.87 -8.07 -4.27
N LYS A 92 18.58 -7.86 -4.58
CA LYS A 92 18.08 -7.98 -5.95
C LYS A 92 17.96 -6.66 -6.71
N LYS A 93 18.13 -5.53 -6.02
CA LYS A 93 17.82 -4.17 -6.53
C LYS A 93 16.39 -4.06 -7.08
N GLU A 94 15.43 -4.66 -6.37
CA GLU A 94 14.01 -4.72 -6.76
C GLU A 94 13.14 -3.88 -5.80
N VAL A 95 12.14 -3.20 -6.37
CA VAL A 95 11.16 -2.41 -5.61
C VAL A 95 9.83 -3.16 -5.59
N TYR A 96 9.22 -3.27 -4.42
CA TYR A 96 7.91 -3.87 -4.20
C TYR A 96 6.99 -2.86 -3.53
N LEU A 97 5.96 -2.42 -4.24
CA LEU A 97 4.88 -1.59 -3.70
C LEU A 97 3.69 -2.46 -3.32
N PHE A 98 3.04 -2.17 -2.20
CA PHE A 98 1.89 -2.97 -1.77
C PHE A 98 0.77 -2.11 -1.16
N THR A 99 -0.45 -2.55 -1.42
CA THR A 99 -1.72 -1.87 -1.05
C THR A 99 -2.53 -2.73 -0.09
N PRO A 100 -3.48 -2.15 0.67
CA PRO A 100 -4.28 -2.90 1.63
C PRO A 100 -5.35 -3.73 0.90
N HIS A 101 -5.88 -4.73 1.60
CA HIS A 101 -6.92 -5.63 1.08
C HIS A 101 -8.14 -4.89 0.51
N ASN A 102 -8.66 -3.92 1.27
CA ASN A 102 -9.91 -3.23 0.99
C ASN A 102 -9.75 -1.96 0.12
N GLY A 103 -8.52 -1.59 -0.26
CA GLY A 103 -8.27 -0.40 -1.09
C GLY A 103 -8.54 0.94 -0.41
N THR A 104 -8.66 0.97 0.92
CA THR A 104 -8.87 2.19 1.74
C THR A 104 -7.77 3.23 1.52
N LYS A 105 -6.54 2.79 1.28
CA LYS A 105 -5.47 3.61 0.73
C LYS A 105 -5.08 3.15 -0.66
N THR A 106 -4.65 4.12 -1.46
CA THR A 106 -4.29 3.95 -2.85
C THR A 106 -2.84 4.31 -3.08
N LEU A 107 -2.17 3.64 -4.01
CA LEU A 107 -0.93 4.09 -4.63
C LEU A 107 -1.20 4.47 -6.08
N PHE A 108 -0.62 5.58 -6.52
CA PHE A 108 -0.60 6.01 -7.91
C PHE A 108 0.82 5.83 -8.43
N TYR A 109 0.95 5.50 -9.72
CA TYR A 109 2.25 5.37 -10.33
C TYR A 109 2.25 5.83 -11.79
N PHE A 110 3.39 6.35 -12.21
CA PHE A 110 3.78 6.62 -13.59
C PHE A 110 5.01 5.77 -13.89
N PHE A 111 5.05 5.18 -15.08
CA PHE A 111 6.18 4.37 -15.51
C PHE A 111 6.61 4.76 -16.93
N ASP A 112 7.84 5.25 -17.04
CA ASP A 112 8.53 5.41 -18.30
C ASP A 112 9.37 4.15 -18.57
N LYS A 113 8.93 3.37 -19.55
CA LYS A 113 9.59 2.13 -19.95
C LYS A 113 10.91 2.38 -20.67
N GLU A 114 11.03 3.46 -21.42
CA GLU A 114 12.23 3.76 -22.23
C GLU A 114 13.38 4.15 -21.31
N ASN A 115 13.12 5.06 -20.38
CA ASN A 115 14.11 5.52 -19.40
C ASN A 115 14.18 4.67 -18.13
N LYS A 116 13.30 3.66 -18.00
CA LYS A 116 13.20 2.76 -16.84
C LYS A 116 12.97 3.53 -15.54
N ILE A 117 12.11 4.53 -15.58
CA ILE A 117 11.80 5.39 -14.44
C ILE A 117 10.42 5.03 -13.90
N LEU A 118 10.37 4.69 -12.62
CA LEU A 118 9.13 4.53 -11.86
C LEU A 118 8.96 5.70 -10.89
N ILE A 119 7.85 6.41 -11.01
CA ILE A 119 7.42 7.42 -10.05
C ILE A 119 6.14 6.91 -9.39
N PHE A 120 6.08 6.94 -8.06
CA PHE A 120 4.91 6.49 -7.31
C PHE A 120 4.72 7.31 -6.04
N ASP A 121 3.48 7.42 -5.60
CA ASP A 121 3.11 8.03 -4.32
C ASP A 121 1.69 7.62 -3.92
N ASN A 122 1.30 7.81 -2.66
CA ASN A 122 -0.10 7.63 -2.24
C ASN A 122 -1.00 8.86 -2.51
N SER A 123 -0.41 9.93 -3.06
CA SER A 123 -1.06 11.14 -3.53
C SER A 123 -0.82 11.34 -5.02
N LEU A 124 -1.90 11.42 -5.79
CA LEU A 124 -1.83 11.76 -7.21
C LEU A 124 -1.11 13.10 -7.43
N LYS A 125 -1.27 14.06 -6.51
CA LYS A 125 -0.58 15.35 -6.57
C LYS A 125 0.94 15.18 -6.54
N TYR A 126 1.47 14.37 -5.63
CA TYR A 126 2.92 14.16 -5.52
C TYR A 126 3.48 13.44 -6.75
N VAL A 127 2.75 12.48 -7.33
CA VAL A 127 3.14 11.87 -8.61
C VAL A 127 3.24 12.92 -9.71
N ILE A 128 2.25 13.80 -9.83
CA ILE A 128 2.24 14.89 -10.81
C ILE A 128 3.42 15.86 -10.60
N ASP A 129 3.67 16.26 -9.36
CA ASP A 129 4.78 17.17 -9.03
C ASP A 129 6.13 16.53 -9.41
N LEU A 130 6.36 15.28 -9.00
CA LEU A 130 7.58 14.53 -9.32
C LEU A 130 7.74 14.31 -10.83
N MET A 131 6.64 14.06 -11.55
CA MET A 131 6.67 13.97 -13.02
C MET A 131 7.17 15.28 -13.64
N ARG A 132 6.64 16.43 -13.21
CA ARG A 132 7.06 17.75 -13.71
C ARG A 132 8.52 18.05 -13.37
N GLU A 133 8.94 17.74 -12.15
CA GLU A 133 10.34 17.90 -11.71
C GLU A 133 11.32 17.08 -12.57
N ASN A 134 10.87 15.95 -13.13
CA ASN A 134 11.65 15.10 -14.02
C ASN A 134 11.40 15.38 -15.52
N GLY A 135 10.77 16.52 -15.85
CA GLY A 135 10.58 16.96 -17.24
C GLY A 135 9.46 16.24 -18.01
N TYR A 136 8.63 15.44 -17.35
CA TYR A 136 7.50 14.78 -17.99
C TYR A 136 6.33 15.75 -18.19
N LYS A 137 5.68 15.65 -19.35
CA LYS A 137 4.45 16.38 -19.63
C LYS A 137 3.28 15.79 -18.83
N VAL A 138 2.47 16.66 -18.24
CA VAL A 138 1.25 16.29 -17.51
C VAL A 138 0.05 16.71 -18.36
N GLU A 139 -0.70 15.73 -18.85
CA GLU A 139 -1.87 15.91 -19.70
C GLU A 139 -3.09 15.23 -19.07
N LEU A 140 -4.29 15.71 -19.41
CA LEU A 140 -5.53 15.04 -19.02
C LEU A 140 -5.67 13.71 -19.78
N ASP A 141 -6.22 12.70 -19.11
CA ASP A 141 -6.73 11.49 -19.76
C ASP A 141 -8.17 11.78 -20.22
N ASP A 142 -8.42 11.78 -21.53
CA ASP A 142 -9.76 12.07 -22.07
C ASP A 142 -10.78 11.06 -21.53
N GLU A 143 -10.43 9.77 -21.53
CA GLU A 143 -11.26 8.70 -20.99
C GLU A 143 -11.51 8.86 -19.48
N GLY A 144 -10.47 9.17 -18.69
CA GLY A 144 -10.60 9.51 -17.28
C GLY A 144 -11.54 10.71 -17.07
N THR A 145 -11.43 11.73 -17.90
CA THR A 145 -12.29 12.92 -17.86
C THR A 145 -13.74 12.57 -18.16
N TYR A 146 -13.99 11.75 -19.20
CA TYR A 146 -15.32 11.23 -19.48
C TYR A 146 -15.87 10.39 -18.34
N CYS A 147 -15.05 9.56 -17.67
CA CYS A 147 -15.48 8.82 -16.49
C CYS A 147 -15.97 9.77 -15.38
N LEU A 148 -15.18 10.81 -15.07
CA LEU A 148 -15.56 11.78 -14.03
C LEU A 148 -16.88 12.48 -14.35
N VAL A 149 -17.02 12.97 -15.58
CA VAL A 149 -18.18 13.78 -15.98
C VAL A 149 -19.43 12.91 -16.15
N THR A 150 -19.28 11.68 -16.63
CA THR A 150 -20.42 10.80 -16.93
C THR A 150 -20.93 10.08 -15.69
N VAL A 151 -20.05 9.57 -14.83
CA VAL A 151 -20.44 8.72 -13.68
C VAL A 151 -19.96 9.23 -12.32
N GLY A 152 -19.19 10.32 -12.27
CA GLY A 152 -18.74 10.95 -11.01
C GLY A 152 -17.49 10.33 -10.38
N TYR A 153 -16.87 9.32 -10.99
CA TYR A 153 -15.66 8.68 -10.46
C TYR A 153 -14.79 8.05 -11.56
N MET A 154 -13.52 7.75 -11.25
CA MET A 154 -12.60 7.04 -12.16
C MET A 154 -12.91 5.55 -12.20
N ILE A 155 -13.02 4.97 -13.39
CA ILE A 155 -13.25 3.52 -13.57
C ILE A 155 -11.91 2.78 -13.63
N GLY A 156 -11.82 1.68 -12.87
CA GLY A 156 -10.67 0.77 -12.88
C GLY A 156 -9.40 1.43 -12.34
N GLU A 157 -8.31 1.33 -13.11
CA GLU A 157 -6.98 1.84 -12.74
C GLU A 157 -6.72 3.25 -13.27
N ARG A 158 -7.74 3.91 -13.84
CA ARG A 158 -7.59 5.23 -14.45
C ARG A 158 -7.40 6.32 -13.40
N THR A 159 -6.76 7.40 -13.84
CA THR A 159 -6.74 8.68 -13.16
C THR A 159 -7.10 9.77 -14.17
N LEU A 160 -7.26 11.02 -13.69
CA LEU A 160 -7.43 12.17 -14.59
C LEU A 160 -6.17 12.51 -15.39
N ILE A 161 -5.02 11.90 -15.06
CA ILE A 161 -3.74 12.21 -15.69
C ILE A 161 -3.34 11.07 -16.60
N LYS A 162 -3.05 11.42 -17.85
CA LYS A 162 -2.58 10.47 -18.86
C LYS A 162 -1.31 9.77 -18.38
N ASN A 163 -1.23 8.46 -18.61
CA ASN A 163 -0.13 7.58 -18.20
C ASN A 163 0.08 7.41 -16.68
N VAL A 164 -0.73 8.03 -15.83
CA VAL A 164 -0.73 7.77 -14.38
C VAL A 164 -1.84 6.79 -14.04
N LYS A 165 -1.47 5.69 -13.40
CA LYS A 165 -2.39 4.62 -13.01
C LYS A 165 -2.56 4.54 -11.51
N LYS A 166 -3.78 4.22 -11.09
CA LYS A 166 -4.11 3.80 -9.73
C LYS A 166 -3.80 2.31 -9.60
N LEU A 167 -2.99 1.92 -8.61
CA LEU A 167 -2.76 0.53 -8.28
C LEU A 167 -4.04 -0.08 -7.68
N LYS A 168 -4.40 -1.28 -8.13
CA LYS A 168 -5.56 -2.01 -7.61
C LYS A 168 -5.39 -2.35 -6.13
N PRO A 169 -6.49 -2.47 -5.36
CA PRO A 169 -6.46 -3.03 -4.01
C PRO A 169 -5.83 -4.42 -3.99
N ALA A 170 -5.40 -4.85 -2.81
CA ALA A 170 -4.88 -6.20 -2.58
C ALA A 170 -3.79 -6.62 -3.59
N THR A 171 -2.95 -5.67 -4.00
CA THR A 171 -1.96 -5.89 -5.05
C THR A 171 -0.57 -5.64 -4.51
N ILE A 172 0.35 -6.54 -4.84
CA ILE A 172 1.78 -6.26 -4.80
C ILE A 172 2.26 -5.99 -6.22
N PHE A 173 3.04 -4.93 -6.36
CA PHE A 173 3.57 -4.42 -7.62
C PHE A 173 5.08 -4.43 -7.52
N LYS A 174 5.74 -5.11 -8.45
CA LYS A 174 7.19 -5.23 -8.51
C LYS A 174 7.73 -4.45 -9.69
N PHE A 175 8.80 -3.70 -9.43
CA PHE A 175 9.67 -3.10 -10.42
C PHE A 175 11.09 -3.63 -10.25
N ASP A 176 11.66 -4.20 -11.32
CA ASP A 176 12.98 -4.84 -11.32
C ASP A 176 14.08 -4.00 -12.00
N GLY A 177 13.82 -2.71 -12.21
CA GLY A 177 14.73 -1.82 -12.93
C GLY A 177 14.51 -1.79 -14.44
N GLY A 178 13.55 -2.53 -15.00
CA GLY A 178 13.17 -2.39 -16.41
C GLY A 178 11.76 -2.82 -16.77
N SER A 179 11.13 -3.63 -15.92
CA SER A 179 9.79 -4.18 -16.15
C SER A 179 8.93 -4.10 -14.90
N LEU A 180 7.61 -4.10 -15.13
CA LEU A 180 6.61 -4.12 -14.08
C LEU A 180 5.92 -5.48 -14.07
N SER A 181 5.70 -6.02 -12.88
CA SER A 181 4.82 -7.17 -12.68
C SER A 181 3.96 -6.93 -11.45
N TYR A 182 2.79 -7.57 -11.39
CA TYR A 182 1.89 -7.43 -10.26
C TYR A 182 1.19 -8.75 -9.94
N GLU A 183 0.91 -8.95 -8.66
CA GLU A 183 0.19 -10.11 -8.15
C GLU A 183 -0.95 -9.60 -7.26
N ASN A 184 -2.17 -10.05 -7.54
CA ASN A 184 -3.31 -9.80 -6.67
C ASN A 184 -3.37 -10.92 -5.63
N PHE A 185 -3.16 -10.57 -4.36
CA PHE A 185 -3.09 -11.56 -3.27
C PHE A 185 -4.45 -11.78 -2.59
N PHE A 186 -5.46 -10.97 -2.91
CA PHE A 186 -6.80 -11.13 -2.39
C PHE A 186 -7.85 -10.63 -3.40
N LYS A 187 -8.87 -11.47 -3.62
CA LYS A 187 -10.03 -11.18 -4.46
C LYS A 187 -11.27 -11.68 -3.74
N ILE A 188 -12.30 -10.84 -3.68
CA ILE A 188 -13.63 -11.29 -3.26
C ILE A 188 -14.13 -12.27 -4.32
N SER A 189 -14.26 -13.54 -3.95
CA SER A 189 -14.85 -14.57 -4.78
C SER A 189 -16.36 -14.63 -4.54
N SER A 190 -17.11 -15.05 -5.56
CA SER A 190 -18.51 -15.40 -5.38
C SER A 190 -18.59 -16.61 -4.45
N TYR A 191 -19.15 -16.44 -3.26
CA TYR A 191 -19.41 -17.57 -2.38
C TYR A 191 -20.54 -18.41 -2.95
N PRO A 192 -20.41 -19.75 -3.01
CA PRO A 192 -21.54 -20.61 -3.33
C PRO A 192 -22.65 -20.36 -2.30
N SER A 193 -23.91 -20.37 -2.73
CA SER A 193 -25.05 -20.27 -1.82
C SER A 193 -24.97 -21.41 -0.80
N ARG A 194 -24.64 -21.10 0.44
CA ARG A 194 -24.71 -22.04 1.56
C ARG A 194 -26.03 -21.82 2.27
N LYS A 195 -26.76 -22.91 2.56
CA LYS A 195 -27.88 -22.87 3.51
C LYS A 195 -27.29 -22.91 4.91
N ILE A 196 -26.99 -21.74 5.46
CA ILE A 196 -26.57 -21.57 6.86
C ILE A 196 -27.80 -21.09 7.62
N ASP A 197 -27.97 -21.55 8.86
CA ASP A 197 -29.05 -21.07 9.73
C ASP A 197 -28.91 -19.56 9.98
N GLU A 198 -30.04 -18.84 9.98
CA GLU A 198 -30.05 -17.39 10.13
C GLU A 198 -29.45 -16.94 11.47
N ASN A 199 -29.71 -17.67 12.56
CA ASN A 199 -29.18 -17.29 13.88
C ASN A 199 -27.66 -17.45 13.92
N VAL A 200 -27.13 -18.49 13.25
CA VAL A 200 -25.68 -18.68 13.12
C VAL A 200 -25.04 -17.55 12.32
N ILE A 201 -25.70 -17.07 11.25
CA ILE A 201 -25.22 -15.92 10.48
C ILE A 201 -25.22 -14.65 11.35
N ILE A 202 -26.29 -14.41 12.12
CA ILE A 202 -26.40 -13.23 12.99
C ILE A 202 -25.32 -13.25 14.07
N GLU A 203 -25.11 -14.38 14.73
CA GLU A 203 -24.10 -14.53 15.78
C GLU A 203 -22.68 -14.33 15.23
N GLU A 204 -22.36 -14.95 14.09
CA GLU A 204 -21.05 -14.78 13.46
C GLU A 204 -20.82 -13.33 13.00
N LEU A 205 -21.84 -12.68 12.43
CA LEU A 205 -21.75 -11.29 12.03
C LEU A 205 -21.49 -10.36 13.23
N ASP A 206 -22.19 -10.56 14.35
CA ASP A 206 -22.00 -9.78 15.57
C ASP A 206 -20.58 -9.99 16.13
N ASN A 207 -20.11 -11.23 16.20
CA ASN A 207 -18.77 -11.56 16.66
C ASN A 207 -17.69 -10.88 15.80
N LEU A 208 -17.78 -10.99 14.48
CA LEU A 208 -16.84 -10.37 13.55
C LEU A 208 -16.89 -8.84 13.61
N PHE A 209 -18.07 -8.26 13.79
CA PHE A 209 -18.23 -6.82 13.93
C PHE A 209 -17.59 -6.30 15.22
N VAL A 210 -17.84 -6.97 16.35
CA VAL A 210 -17.24 -6.63 17.65
C VAL A 210 -15.72 -6.79 17.60
N GLU A 211 -15.20 -7.85 16.98
CA GLU A 211 -13.76 -8.06 16.79
C GLU A 211 -13.12 -6.94 15.96
N ALA A 212 -13.73 -6.58 14.82
CA ALA A 212 -13.26 -5.49 13.97
C ALA A 212 -13.25 -4.16 14.73
N PHE A 213 -14.31 -3.86 15.49
CA PHE A 213 -14.42 -2.64 16.28
C PHE A 213 -13.36 -2.56 17.37
N LYS A 214 -13.15 -3.64 18.15
CA LYS A 214 -12.09 -3.70 19.17
C LYS A 214 -10.72 -3.47 18.55
N THR A 215 -10.45 -4.15 17.44
CA THR A 215 -9.18 -4.07 16.71
C THR A 215 -8.83 -2.64 16.26
N GLU A 216 -9.82 -1.88 15.79
CA GLU A 216 -9.64 -0.50 15.37
C GLU A 216 -9.62 0.49 16.55
N TYR A 217 -10.58 0.36 17.48
CA TYR A 217 -10.73 1.29 18.62
C TYR A 217 -9.59 1.19 19.63
N ASP A 218 -9.03 0.00 19.86
CA ASP A 218 -7.87 -0.19 20.76
C ASP A 218 -6.63 0.62 20.31
N LYS A 219 -6.59 1.08 19.04
CA LYS A 219 -5.55 1.98 18.54
C LYS A 219 -5.74 3.42 18.99
N ASP A 220 -6.99 3.87 19.14
CA ASP A 220 -7.29 5.24 19.59
C ASP A 220 -7.23 5.40 21.12
N LEU A 221 -7.20 4.29 21.88
CA LEU A 221 -7.01 4.30 23.33
C LEU A 221 -5.55 4.52 23.79
N LYS A 222 -4.60 4.60 22.86
CA LYS A 222 -3.16 4.78 23.11
C LYS A 222 -2.68 6.16 22.68
#